data_AF-A0A1V5A9M4-F1
#
_entry.id   AF-A0A1V5A9M4-F1
#
_cell.length_a   1.000
_cell.length_b   1.000
_cell.length_c   1.000
_cell.angle_alpha   90.00
_cell.angle_beta   90.00
_cell.angle_gamma   90.00
#
_symmetry.space_group_name_H-M   'P 1'
#
loop_
_entity.id
_entity.type
_entity.pdbx_description
1 polymer ?
#
loop_
_entity_poly.entity_id
_entity_poly.type
_entity_poly.pdbx_seq_one_letter_code
_entity_poly.pdbx_strand_id
1 'polypeptide(L)'
;MVNVASIAHREIRQVDWENLQGEKRYDAFEAYALSALAHVTLTFGIARRIAGSGISVNCLHPGIVATKMLRAGFPGIRGKAPSEGAKLPVYLAISPDVEGITGEYFEESVQPTLPSDLSRSRSVQERMWDTAAKLAACDAWSRK
;
A
#
# COMPACT_ATOMS: atom_id res chain seq x y z
N MET A 1 11.65 -3.02 3.86
CA MET A 1 10.49 -2.16 4.20
C MET A 1 9.21 -2.96 4.00
N VAL A 2 8.28 -2.86 4.93
CA VAL A 2 6.98 -3.54 4.88
C VAL A 2 5.89 -2.49 5.01
N ASN A 3 5.12 -2.28 3.95
CA ASN A 3 4.01 -1.33 3.93
C ASN A 3 2.69 -2.05 4.21
N VAL A 4 1.94 -1.57 5.20
CA VAL A 4 0.60 -2.08 5.49
C VAL A 4 -0.41 -1.31 4.64
N ALA A 5 -0.97 -1.99 3.64
CA ALA A 5 -2.03 -1.50 2.77
C ALA A 5 -3.39 -2.10 3.20
N SER A 6 -4.35 -2.15 2.28
CA SER A 6 -5.70 -2.65 2.52
C SER A 6 -6.29 -3.23 1.24
N ILE A 7 -7.19 -4.22 1.36
CA ILE A 7 -7.99 -4.74 0.24
C ILE A 7 -8.78 -3.63 -0.48
N ALA A 8 -9.09 -2.54 0.22
CA ALA A 8 -9.79 -1.37 -0.32
C ALA A 8 -9.10 -0.73 -1.53
N HIS A 9 -7.80 -0.95 -1.75
CA HIS A 9 -7.10 -0.48 -2.95
C HIS A 9 -7.74 -0.97 -4.27
N ARG A 10 -8.52 -2.05 -4.21
CA ARG A 10 -9.25 -2.63 -5.36
C ARG A 10 -10.50 -1.84 -5.75
N GLU A 11 -11.02 -1.00 -4.84
CA GLU A 11 -12.22 -0.19 -5.11
C GLU A 11 -11.93 0.99 -6.04
N ILE A 12 -10.66 1.42 -6.13
CA ILE A 12 -10.26 2.51 -7.00
C ILE A 12 -10.05 2.01 -8.43
N ARG A 13 -10.92 2.46 -9.33
CA ARG A 13 -10.84 2.15 -10.76
C ARG A 13 -10.01 3.15 -11.56
N GLN A 14 -9.93 4.38 -11.08
CA GLN A 14 -9.13 5.46 -11.64
C GLN A 14 -8.75 6.44 -10.54
N VAL A 15 -7.63 7.15 -10.72
CA VAL A 15 -7.21 8.22 -9.81
C VAL A 15 -7.63 9.56 -10.40
N ASP A 16 -8.42 10.33 -9.65
CA ASP A 16 -8.64 11.75 -9.95
C ASP A 16 -7.46 12.58 -9.45
N TRP A 17 -6.47 12.73 -10.32
CA TRP A 17 -5.24 13.45 -10.01
C TRP A 17 -5.46 14.94 -9.73
N GLU A 18 -6.56 15.52 -10.21
CA GLU A 18 -6.92 16.92 -10.00
C GLU A 18 -7.68 17.14 -8.68
N ASN A 19 -7.98 16.07 -7.96
CA ASN A 19 -8.65 16.10 -6.67
C ASN A 19 -8.05 15.07 -5.68
N LEU A 20 -6.75 14.80 -5.79
CA LEU A 20 -6.08 13.78 -4.97
C LEU A 20 -6.23 14.04 -3.46
N GLN A 21 -6.27 15.32 -3.06
CA GLN A 21 -6.43 15.77 -1.67
C GLN A 21 -7.90 15.87 -1.21
N GLY A 22 -8.86 15.59 -2.10
CA GLY A 22 -10.30 15.61 -1.76
C GLY A 22 -10.90 16.99 -1.54
N GLU A 23 -10.23 18.07 -1.98
CA GLU A 23 -10.66 19.46 -1.74
C GLU A 23 -11.93 19.86 -2.51
N LYS A 24 -12.20 19.24 -3.67
CA LYS A 24 -13.37 19.53 -4.50
C LYS A 24 -14.59 18.70 -4.07
N ARG A 25 -14.36 17.42 -3.78
CA ARG A 25 -15.33 16.45 -3.27
C ARG A 25 -14.58 15.45 -2.40
N TYR A 26 -15.14 15.14 -1.24
CA TYR A 26 -14.58 14.19 -0.29
C TYR A 26 -15.57 13.05 -0.03
N ASP A 27 -15.09 11.83 -0.17
CA ASP A 27 -15.73 10.62 0.35
C ASP A 27 -14.69 9.88 1.21
N ALA A 28 -15.06 9.58 2.46
CA ALA A 28 -14.10 9.05 3.43
C ALA A 28 -13.59 7.65 3.07
N PHE A 29 -14.45 6.81 2.47
CA PHE A 29 -14.06 5.47 2.08
C PHE A 29 -13.22 5.50 0.80
N GLU A 30 -13.60 6.32 -0.18
CA GLU A 30 -12.83 6.55 -1.40
C GLU A 30 -11.43 7.11 -1.09
N ALA A 31 -11.32 8.10 -0.20
CA ALA A 31 -10.04 8.64 0.25
C ALA A 31 -9.17 7.57 0.93
N TYR A 32 -9.77 6.74 1.79
CA TYR A 32 -9.07 5.61 2.41
C TYR A 32 -8.61 4.57 1.37
N ALA A 33 -9.49 4.16 0.45
CA ALA A 33 -9.19 3.24 -0.63
C ALA A 33 -8.06 3.77 -1.55
N LEU A 34 -8.06 5.06 -1.84
CA LEU A 34 -7.01 5.74 -2.60
C LEU A 34 -5.67 5.76 -1.86
N SER A 35 -5.68 5.99 -0.54
CA SER A 35 -4.45 5.87 0.26
C SER A 35 -3.88 4.44 0.25
N ALA A 36 -4.73 3.42 0.32
CA ALA A 36 -4.31 2.02 0.19
C ALA A 36 -3.76 1.71 -1.21
N LEU A 37 -4.37 2.24 -2.28
CA LEU A 37 -3.82 2.17 -3.64
C LEU A 37 -2.46 2.85 -3.72
N ALA A 38 -2.28 4.02 -3.11
CA ALA A 38 -1.00 4.72 -3.08
C ALA A 38 0.08 3.89 -2.38
N HIS A 39 -0.21 3.23 -1.24
CA HIS A 39 0.73 2.32 -0.59
C HIS A 39 1.20 1.19 -1.53
N VAL A 40 0.27 0.49 -2.20
CA VAL A 40 0.64 -0.61 -3.11
C VAL A 40 1.45 -0.08 -4.31
N THR A 41 0.96 1.01 -4.92
CA THR A 41 1.59 1.65 -6.07
C THR A 41 3.01 2.14 -5.77
N LEU A 42 3.20 2.84 -4.65
CA LEU A 42 4.51 3.34 -4.22
C LEU A 42 5.45 2.21 -3.85
N THR A 43 4.96 1.11 -3.27
CA THR A 43 5.78 -0.08 -2.99
C THR A 43 6.45 -0.60 -4.25
N PHE A 44 5.68 -0.80 -5.33
CA PHE A 44 6.24 -1.22 -6.62
C PHE A 44 7.18 -0.17 -7.24
N GLY A 45 6.82 1.11 -7.14
CA GLY A 45 7.65 2.22 -7.61
C GLY A 45 9.01 2.28 -6.91
N ILE A 46 9.02 2.12 -5.58
CA ILE A 46 10.22 2.11 -4.74
C ILE A 46 11.05 0.87 -5.02
N ALA A 47 10.46 -0.32 -5.00
CA ALA A 47 11.16 -1.59 -5.23
C ALA A 47 11.95 -1.56 -6.54
N ARG A 48 11.36 -1.01 -7.61
CA ARG A 48 12.05 -0.81 -8.90
C ARG A 48 13.21 0.19 -8.80
N ARG A 49 12.99 1.33 -8.15
CA ARG A 49 13.99 2.41 -8.05
C ARG A 49 15.22 2.00 -7.24
N ILE A 50 15.03 1.19 -6.21
CA ILE A 50 16.13 0.75 -5.33
C ILE A 50 16.65 -0.65 -5.66
N ALA A 51 16.30 -1.19 -6.84
CA ALA A 51 16.78 -2.48 -7.28
C ALA A 51 18.32 -2.52 -7.24
N GLY A 52 18.89 -3.60 -6.67
CA GLY A 52 20.33 -3.75 -6.47
C GLY A 52 20.90 -3.09 -5.21
N SER A 53 20.09 -2.37 -4.42
CA SER A 53 20.54 -1.77 -3.14
C SER A 53 20.72 -2.78 -1.99
N GLY A 54 20.27 -4.02 -2.17
CA GLY A 54 20.15 -5.02 -1.10
C GLY A 54 18.95 -4.79 -0.17
N ILE A 55 18.10 -3.79 -0.43
CA ILE A 55 16.91 -3.51 0.38
C ILE A 55 15.66 -4.05 -0.33
N SER A 56 14.90 -4.90 0.38
CA SER A 56 13.59 -5.39 -0.06
C SER A 56 12.45 -4.46 0.35
N VAL A 57 11.44 -4.29 -0.50
CA VAL A 57 10.26 -3.45 -0.26
C VAL A 57 9.01 -4.17 -0.71
N ASN A 58 8.15 -4.55 0.25
CA ASN A 58 6.90 -5.28 -0.01
C ASN A 58 5.72 -4.61 0.69
N CYS A 59 4.50 -4.97 0.29
CA CYS A 59 3.28 -4.49 0.92
C CYS A 59 2.28 -5.61 1.16
N LEU A 60 1.32 -5.38 2.05
CA LEU A 60 0.34 -6.41 2.40
C LEU A 60 -1.02 -5.84 2.83
N HIS A 61 -2.06 -6.65 2.67
CA HIS A 61 -3.30 -6.52 3.42
C HIS A 61 -3.31 -7.52 4.59
N PRO A 62 -3.44 -7.07 5.86
CA PRO A 62 -3.33 -7.96 7.01
C PRO A 62 -4.65 -8.68 7.32
N GLY A 63 -5.68 -8.56 6.49
CA GLY A 63 -7.04 -9.00 6.79
C GLY A 63 -7.86 -7.93 7.52
N ILE A 64 -9.09 -8.30 7.89
CA ILE A 64 -9.99 -7.46 8.68
C ILE A 64 -9.58 -7.55 10.15
N VAL A 65 -8.82 -6.57 10.65
CA VAL A 65 -8.31 -6.52 12.04
C VAL A 65 -9.21 -5.64 12.92
N ALA A 66 -9.45 -6.06 14.16
CA ALA A 66 -10.30 -5.38 15.16
C ALA A 66 -9.72 -4.03 15.66
N THR A 67 -9.62 -3.05 14.76
CA THR A 67 -9.11 -1.71 15.03
C THR A 67 -10.23 -0.75 15.44
N LYS A 68 -9.88 0.42 15.98
CA LYS A 68 -10.83 1.52 16.20
C LYS A 68 -11.46 1.97 14.87
N MET A 69 -10.67 2.01 13.80
CA MET A 69 -11.11 2.37 12.45
C MET A 69 -12.18 1.43 11.92
N LEU A 70 -12.00 0.10 12.05
CA LEU A 70 -13.01 -0.87 11.65
C LEU A 70 -14.34 -0.65 12.38
N ARG A 71 -14.29 -0.44 13.70
CA ARG A 71 -15.51 -0.23 14.51
C ARG A 71 -16.25 1.04 14.14
N ALA A 72 -15.53 2.10 13.78
CA ALA A 72 -16.13 3.38 13.41
C ALA A 72 -16.67 3.37 11.97
N GLY A 73 -15.89 2.83 11.02
CA GLY A 73 -16.26 2.84 9.60
C GLY A 73 -17.20 1.72 9.17
N PHE A 74 -17.23 0.60 9.89
CA PHE A 74 -17.98 -0.60 9.52
C PHE A 74 -18.65 -1.24 10.75
N PRO A 75 -19.66 -0.58 11.34
CA PRO A 75 -20.36 -1.12 12.51
C PRO A 75 -20.95 -2.50 12.22
N GLY A 76 -20.77 -3.44 13.15
CA GLY A 76 -21.24 -4.82 13.02
C GLY A 76 -20.23 -5.80 12.41
N ILE A 77 -19.17 -5.32 11.74
CA ILE A 77 -18.08 -6.19 11.28
C ILE A 77 -17.16 -6.55 12.44
N ARG A 78 -16.97 -7.86 12.67
CA ARG A 78 -15.99 -8.38 13.63
C ARG A 78 -14.67 -8.64 12.91
N GLY A 79 -13.63 -7.94 13.36
CA GLY A 79 -12.26 -8.20 12.92
C GLY A 79 -11.57 -9.25 13.79
N LYS A 80 -10.51 -9.85 13.24
CA LYS A 80 -9.60 -10.73 13.97
C LYS A 80 -8.73 -9.95 14.97
N ALA A 81 -8.10 -10.66 15.90
CA ALA A 81 -7.29 -10.01 16.93
C ALA A 81 -6.09 -9.26 16.31
N PRO A 82 -5.64 -8.13 16.88
CA PRO A 82 -4.43 -7.45 16.42
C PRO A 82 -3.20 -8.35 16.37
N SER A 83 -3.07 -9.28 17.33
CA SER A 83 -2.00 -10.29 17.34
C SER A 83 -2.04 -11.22 16.13
N GLU A 84 -3.22 -11.54 15.60
CA GLU A 84 -3.37 -12.34 14.38
C GLU A 84 -3.08 -11.52 13.12
N GLY A 85 -3.54 -10.27 13.08
CA GLY A 85 -3.20 -9.33 12.01
C GLY A 85 -1.72 -8.98 11.92
N ALA A 86 -0.98 -9.06 13.03
CA ALA A 86 0.44 -8.76 13.10
C ALA A 86 1.35 -9.89 12.56
N LYS A 87 0.83 -11.13 12.43
CA LYS A 87 1.66 -12.29 12.03
C LYS A 87 2.37 -12.07 10.68
N LEU A 88 1.60 -11.67 9.66
CA LEU A 88 2.13 -11.45 8.31
C LEU A 88 3.13 -10.28 8.21
N PRO A 89 2.84 -9.05 8.70
CA PRO A 89 3.83 -7.96 8.65
C PRO A 89 5.11 -8.30 9.41
N VAL A 90 5.02 -9.00 10.55
CA VAL A 90 6.22 -9.45 11.28
C VAL A 90 6.99 -10.47 10.45
N TYR A 91 6.33 -11.49 9.88
CA TYR A 91 6.97 -12.47 9.01
C TYR A 91 7.71 -11.80 7.84
N LEU A 92 7.07 -10.86 7.13
CA LEU A 92 7.69 -10.14 6.02
C LEU A 92 8.86 -9.23 6.44
N ALA A 93 8.90 -8.83 7.71
CA ALA A 93 9.95 -7.94 8.22
C ALA A 93 11.21 -8.69 8.65
N ILE A 94 11.09 -9.95 9.13
CA ILE A 94 12.19 -10.64 9.82
C ILE A 94 12.49 -12.06 9.32
N SER A 95 11.60 -12.68 8.53
CA SER A 95 11.81 -14.07 8.11
C SER A 95 12.90 -14.18 7.05
N PRO A 96 13.87 -15.10 7.20
CA PRO A 96 14.84 -15.41 6.13
C PRO A 96 14.18 -15.91 4.85
N ASP A 97 13.00 -16.53 4.94
CA ASP A 97 12.27 -17.07 3.78
C ASP A 97 11.86 -15.98 2.76
N VAL A 98 11.83 -14.72 3.18
CA VAL A 98 11.47 -13.58 2.32
C VAL A 98 12.68 -12.72 1.94
N GLU A 99 13.89 -13.19 2.23
CA GLU A 99 15.12 -12.53 1.82
C GLU A 99 15.17 -12.42 0.29
N GLY A 100 15.51 -11.23 -0.21
CA GLY A 100 15.54 -10.94 -1.65
C GLY A 100 14.17 -10.78 -2.31
N ILE A 101 13.07 -11.17 -1.66
CA ILE A 101 11.72 -10.91 -2.20
C ILE A 101 11.45 -9.41 -2.07
N THR A 102 11.17 -8.76 -3.20
CA THR A 102 10.93 -7.32 -3.26
C THR A 102 9.93 -7.00 -4.36
N GLY A 103 9.13 -5.94 -4.17
CA GLY A 103 8.12 -5.53 -5.13
C GLY A 103 6.91 -6.46 -5.16
N GLU A 104 6.59 -7.10 -4.04
CA GLU A 104 5.47 -8.04 -3.93
C GLU A 104 4.33 -7.51 -3.04
N TYR A 105 3.14 -8.08 -3.25
CA TYR A 105 1.93 -7.81 -2.47
C TYR A 105 1.37 -9.11 -1.88
N PHE A 106 0.95 -9.07 -0.62
CA PHE A 106 0.49 -10.23 0.14
C PHE A 106 -0.91 -10.02 0.75
N GLU A 107 -1.71 -11.08 0.86
CA GLU A 107 -3.04 -11.06 1.48
C GLU A 107 -3.20 -12.23 2.44
N GLU A 108 -3.10 -11.99 3.75
CA GLU A 108 -3.31 -12.99 4.82
C GLU A 108 -2.52 -14.33 4.68
N SER A 109 -1.54 -14.36 3.78
CA SER A 109 -0.77 -15.53 3.35
C SER A 109 0.68 -15.12 3.13
N VAL A 110 1.61 -16.05 3.32
CA VAL A 110 3.04 -15.88 3.05
C VAL A 110 3.38 -15.97 1.56
N GLN A 111 2.45 -16.40 0.72
CA GLN A 111 2.59 -16.39 -0.74
C GLN A 111 2.09 -15.06 -1.31
N PRO A 112 2.85 -14.42 -2.21
CA PRO A 112 2.39 -13.23 -2.92
C PRO A 112 1.12 -13.48 -3.73
N THR A 113 0.37 -12.42 -3.96
CA THR A 113 -0.82 -12.42 -4.81
C THR A 113 -0.90 -11.14 -5.63
N LEU A 114 -1.78 -11.10 -6.64
CA LEU A 114 -1.93 -9.94 -7.51
C LEU A 114 -2.83 -8.88 -6.85
N PRO A 115 -2.36 -7.64 -6.66
CA PRO A 115 -3.23 -6.51 -6.29
C PRO A 115 -4.05 -6.03 -7.49
N SER A 116 -4.72 -4.88 -7.36
CA SER A 116 -5.45 -4.25 -8.46
C SER A 116 -4.54 -3.95 -9.65
N ASP A 117 -5.08 -4.09 -10.87
CA ASP A 117 -4.36 -3.77 -12.11
C ASP A 117 -3.85 -2.34 -12.14
N LEU A 118 -4.64 -1.41 -11.60
CA LEU A 118 -4.30 0.00 -11.52
C LEU A 118 -3.01 0.23 -10.72
N SER A 119 -2.81 -0.49 -9.62
CA SER A 119 -1.58 -0.39 -8.81
C SER A 119 -0.33 -0.89 -9.54
N ARG A 120 -0.50 -1.84 -10.45
CA ARG A 120 0.58 -2.44 -11.26
C ARG A 120 0.89 -1.61 -12.51
N SER A 121 0.05 -0.63 -12.86
CA SER A 121 0.27 0.25 -13.99
C SER A 121 1.50 1.13 -13.77
N ARG A 122 2.49 1.01 -14.67
CA ARG A 122 3.74 1.78 -14.57
C ARG A 122 3.48 3.29 -14.61
N SER A 123 2.56 3.77 -15.45
CA SER A 123 2.24 5.21 -15.54
C SER A 123 1.63 5.74 -14.24
N VAL A 124 0.78 4.94 -13.58
CA VAL A 124 0.21 5.29 -12.28
C VAL A 124 1.29 5.32 -11.21
N GLN A 125 2.22 4.36 -11.22
CA GLN A 125 3.36 4.34 -10.30
C GLN A 125 4.26 5.56 -10.43
N GLU A 126 4.65 5.94 -11.65
CA GLU A 126 5.48 7.12 -11.86
C GLU A 126 4.75 8.40 -11.44
N ARG A 127 3.48 8.57 -11.83
CA ARG A 127 2.72 9.77 -11.48
C ARG A 127 2.46 9.88 -9.98
N MET A 128 2.19 8.76 -9.31
CA MET A 128 2.03 8.73 -7.85
C MET A 128 3.35 9.08 -7.14
N TRP A 129 4.48 8.55 -7.63
CA TRP A 129 5.80 8.89 -7.10
C TRP A 129 6.10 10.39 -7.21
N ASP A 130 5.94 10.96 -8.41
CA ASP A 130 6.21 12.38 -8.64
C ASP A 130 5.31 13.27 -7.80
N THR A 131 4.03 12.87 -7.64
CA THR A 131 3.08 13.62 -6.82
C THR A 131 3.45 13.56 -5.34
N ALA A 132 3.77 12.36 -4.83
CA ALA A 132 4.18 12.16 -3.44
C ALA A 132 5.48 12.90 -3.13
N ALA A 133 6.47 12.86 -4.03
CA ALA A 133 7.74 13.58 -3.87
C ALA A 133 7.53 15.09 -3.76
N LYS A 134 6.69 15.67 -4.64
CA LYS A 134 6.34 17.10 -4.60
C LYS A 134 5.63 17.48 -3.32
N LEU A 135 4.61 16.71 -2.92
CA LEU A 135 3.84 16.96 -1.69
C LEU A 135 4.70 16.85 -0.44
N ALA A 136 5.67 15.93 -0.42
CA ALA A 136 6.60 15.75 0.67
C ALA A 136 7.80 16.71 0.64
N ALA A 137 7.90 17.59 -0.36
CA ALA A 137 9.07 18.43 -0.63
C ALA A 137 10.39 17.62 -0.74
N CYS A 138 10.30 16.38 -1.24
CA CYS A 138 11.42 15.44 -1.37
C CYS A 138 12.00 15.40 -2.80
N ASP A 139 11.76 16.43 -3.61
CA ASP A 139 12.18 16.51 -5.02
C ASP A 139 13.70 16.29 -5.25
N ALA A 140 14.51 16.42 -4.20
CA ALA A 140 15.94 16.13 -4.24
C ALA A 140 16.29 14.62 -4.33
N TRP A 141 15.36 13.71 -4.00
CA TRP A 141 15.60 12.27 -4.04
C TRP A 141 15.37 11.64 -5.42
N SER A 142 14.78 12.37 -6.36
CA SER A 142 14.47 11.89 -7.72
C SER A 142 15.61 12.09 -8.73
N ARG A 143 16.72 12.70 -8.31
CA ARG A 143 17.88 13.03 -9.16
C ARG A 143 19.17 12.41 -8.64
N LYS A 144 19.27 11.09 -8.57
CA LYS A 144 20.55 10.37 -8.52
C LYS A 144 20.43 9.08 -9.31
#